data_AF-A0A6A4WAJ8-F1
#
_entry.id   AF-A0A6A4WAJ8-F1
#
_cell.length_a   1.000
_cell.length_b   1.000
_cell.length_c   1.000
_cell.angle_alpha   90.00
_cell.angle_beta   90.00
_cell.angle_gamma   90.00
#
_symmetry.space_group_name_H-M   'P 1'
#
loop_
_entity.id
_entity.type
_entity.pdbx_description
1 polymer ?
#
loop_
_entity_poly.entity_id
_entity_poly.type
_entity_poly.pdbx_seq_one_letter_code
_entity_poly.pdbx_strand_id
1 'polypeptide(L)'
;MKAKTAKSSDGDPVSISKWIHKFRQSKDDHTWWTTFGLILCLTMATRLYRLDSPDHVAWDETHFGKMASWYINRTFFFDVHPPTGKMLIAAFGYLTGYDGKFEFEKPGQKFDETHYLGMRFGCTMMGAALVPMAFITVWELTHALPAATFAAAAILFDNGMVTLNQYILLDPILMFFIMGAAMGQSKFYNQRHK
;
A
#
# COMPACT_ATOMS: atom_id res chain seq x y z
N MET A 1 -45.96 -50.75 -15.97
CA MET A 1 -44.91 -50.49 -14.96
C MET A 1 -44.43 -49.05 -15.13
N LYS A 2 -45.04 -48.09 -14.42
CA LYS A 2 -44.64 -46.67 -14.46
C LYS A 2 -43.74 -46.41 -13.25
N ALA A 3 -42.47 -46.08 -13.49
CA ALA A 3 -41.56 -45.65 -12.43
C ALA A 3 -42.07 -44.33 -11.84
N LYS A 4 -42.40 -44.35 -10.54
CA LYS A 4 -42.57 -43.14 -9.75
C LYS A 4 -41.17 -42.60 -9.42
N THR A 5 -40.77 -41.52 -10.06
CA THR A 5 -39.67 -40.67 -9.58
C THR A 5 -40.12 -39.99 -8.30
N ALA A 6 -39.54 -40.39 -7.17
CA ALA A 6 -39.74 -39.72 -5.89
C ALA A 6 -38.97 -38.38 -5.89
N LYS A 7 -39.66 -37.31 -5.50
CA LYS A 7 -39.15 -35.94 -5.32
C LYS A 7 -37.79 -35.95 -4.59
N SER A 8 -36.75 -35.40 -5.22
CA SER A 8 -35.63 -34.82 -4.48
C SER A 8 -36.19 -33.65 -3.69
N SER A 9 -35.89 -33.61 -2.39
CA SER A 9 -36.21 -32.48 -1.52
C SER A 9 -35.48 -31.23 -2.03
N ASP A 10 -36.20 -30.34 -2.69
CA ASP A 10 -35.78 -28.96 -2.95
C ASP A 10 -35.52 -28.30 -1.59
N GLY A 11 -34.25 -28.20 -1.21
CA GLY A 11 -33.82 -27.26 -0.18
C GLY A 11 -33.76 -25.88 -0.82
N ASP A 12 -34.59 -24.95 -0.33
CA ASP A 12 -34.70 -23.59 -0.86
C ASP A 12 -33.31 -22.94 -1.11
N PRO A 13 -32.97 -22.51 -2.33
CA PRO A 13 -31.70 -21.83 -2.61
C PRO A 13 -31.63 -20.37 -2.08
N VAL A 14 -32.36 -20.02 -1.02
CA VAL A 14 -32.89 -18.64 -0.82
C VAL A 14 -32.30 -17.85 0.36
N SER A 15 -31.31 -18.34 1.10
CA SER A 15 -30.58 -17.47 2.07
C SER A 15 -29.37 -16.80 1.43
N ILE A 16 -28.43 -17.58 0.91
CA ILE A 16 -27.08 -17.12 0.53
C ILE A 16 -27.12 -16.17 -0.68
N SER A 17 -27.92 -16.46 -1.70
CA SER A 17 -28.08 -15.61 -2.89
C SER A 17 -28.58 -14.20 -2.54
N LYS A 18 -29.52 -14.12 -1.59
CA LYS A 18 -30.08 -12.86 -1.09
C LYS A 18 -29.05 -12.04 -0.32
N TRP A 19 -28.19 -12.70 0.46
CA TRP A 19 -27.04 -12.07 1.13
C TRP A 19 -25.97 -11.58 0.15
N ILE A 20 -25.62 -12.39 -0.87
CA ILE A 20 -24.64 -12.01 -1.90
C ILE A 20 -25.12 -10.77 -2.67
N HIS A 21 -26.39 -10.74 -3.09
CA HIS A 21 -26.95 -9.57 -3.79
C HIS A 21 -26.99 -8.31 -2.90
N LYS A 22 -27.25 -8.47 -1.60
CA LYS A 22 -27.20 -7.37 -0.63
C LYS A 22 -25.79 -6.78 -0.51
N PHE A 23 -24.75 -7.61 -0.54
CA PHE A 23 -23.36 -7.16 -0.43
C PHE A 23 -22.77 -6.58 -1.72
N ARG A 24 -23.30 -6.98 -2.88
CA ARG A 24 -22.91 -6.47 -4.21
C ARG A 24 -23.51 -5.11 -4.57
N GLN A 25 -24.35 -4.54 -3.70
CA GLN A 25 -24.96 -3.23 -3.88
C GLN A 25 -24.73 -2.38 -2.63
N SER A 26 -23.61 -1.64 -2.59
CA SER A 26 -23.63 -0.37 -1.85
C SER A 26 -24.25 0.66 -2.80
N LYS A 27 -25.57 0.86 -2.68
CA LYS A 27 -26.31 1.97 -3.30
C LYS A 27 -26.25 3.24 -2.45
N ASP A 28 -25.76 3.14 -1.22
CA ASP A 28 -25.64 4.25 -0.29
C ASP A 28 -24.21 4.81 -0.33
N ASP A 29 -24.07 5.95 -1.01
CA ASP A 29 -22.80 6.67 -1.15
C ASP A 29 -22.23 7.04 0.23
N HIS A 30 -23.08 7.34 1.23
CA HIS A 30 -22.62 7.70 2.58
C HIS A 30 -21.91 6.53 3.26
N THR A 31 -22.47 5.32 3.20
CA THR A 31 -21.82 4.13 3.75
C THR A 31 -20.48 3.84 3.06
N TRP A 32 -20.38 4.07 1.76
CA TRP A 32 -19.12 3.91 1.03
C TRP A 32 -18.06 4.91 1.50
N TRP A 33 -18.40 6.21 1.51
CA TRP A 33 -17.48 7.27 1.90
C TRP A 33 -17.04 7.19 3.36
N THR A 34 -17.95 6.84 4.26
CA THR A 34 -17.63 6.62 5.68
C THR A 34 -16.68 5.44 5.87
N THR A 35 -16.92 4.32 5.18
CA THR A 35 -16.05 3.13 5.23
C THR A 35 -14.66 3.46 4.67
N PHE A 36 -14.60 4.10 3.51
CA PHE A 36 -13.33 4.50 2.89
C PHE A 36 -12.56 5.51 3.75
N GLY A 37 -13.26 6.50 4.31
CA GLY A 37 -12.68 7.49 5.23
C GLY A 37 -12.11 6.84 6.49
N LEU A 38 -12.83 5.88 7.08
CA LEU A 38 -12.34 5.12 8.24
C LEU A 38 -11.06 4.34 7.91
N ILE A 39 -11.03 3.66 6.76
CA ILE A 39 -9.84 2.93 6.29
C ILE A 39 -8.67 3.89 6.10
N LEU A 40 -8.89 5.06 5.51
CA LEU A 40 -7.85 6.06 5.31
C LEU A 40 -7.29 6.55 6.66
N CYS A 41 -8.16 6.91 7.61
CA CYS A 41 -7.76 7.32 8.96
C CYS A 41 -6.95 6.24 9.68
N LEU A 42 -7.41 4.99 9.66
CA LEU A 42 -6.70 3.86 10.27
C LEU A 42 -5.36 3.59 9.58
N THR A 43 -5.30 3.76 8.26
CA THR A 43 -4.05 3.62 7.49
C THR A 43 -3.04 4.66 7.94
N MET A 44 -3.42 5.94 8.00
CA MET A 44 -2.52 6.99 8.45
C MET A 44 -2.07 6.77 9.90
N ALA A 45 -3.00 6.39 10.79
CA ALA A 45 -2.71 6.14 12.19
C ALA A 45 -1.73 4.98 12.40
N THR A 46 -1.87 3.89 11.65
CA THR A 46 -1.00 2.72 11.77
C THR A 46 0.34 2.90 11.07
N ARG A 47 0.36 3.50 9.87
CA ARG A 47 1.58 3.65 9.06
C ARG A 47 2.53 4.73 9.59
N LEU A 48 2.00 5.82 10.14
CA LEU A 48 2.82 6.90 10.71
C LEU A 48 3.16 6.69 12.18
N TYR A 49 2.73 5.58 12.79
CA TYR A 49 3.02 5.30 14.19
C TYR A 49 4.52 5.02 14.38
N ARG A 50 5.18 5.85 15.21
CA ARG A 50 6.59 5.70 15.61
C ARG A 50 7.56 5.60 14.43
N LEU A 51 7.37 6.42 13.41
CA LEU A 51 8.26 6.46 12.24
C LEU A 51 9.72 6.83 12.56
N ASP A 52 9.91 7.57 13.66
CA ASP A 52 11.19 7.96 14.24
C ASP A 52 11.89 6.82 15.01
N SER A 53 11.22 5.69 15.19
CA SER A 53 11.76 4.50 15.87
C SER A 53 11.87 3.33 14.90
N PRO A 54 13.00 2.62 14.83
CA PRO A 54 14.26 2.84 15.56
C PRO A 54 15.07 4.05 15.05
N ASP A 55 15.83 4.69 15.95
CA ASP A 55 16.74 5.84 15.68
C ASP A 55 18.08 5.43 15.04
N HIS A 56 18.09 4.32 14.32
CA HIS A 56 19.28 3.78 13.64
C HIS A 56 18.93 3.17 12.29
N VAL A 57 19.95 3.05 11.45
CA VAL A 57 19.89 2.44 10.12
C VAL A 57 19.46 0.99 10.23
N ALA A 58 18.36 0.62 9.58
CA ALA A 58 17.85 -0.74 9.55
C ALA A 58 18.09 -1.41 8.19
N TRP A 59 18.61 -2.64 8.19
CA TRP A 59 18.68 -3.49 6.99
C TRP A 59 19.26 -2.76 5.75
N ASP A 60 18.50 -2.69 4.66
CA ASP A 60 18.87 -2.10 3.37
C ASP A 60 18.76 -0.58 3.31
N GLU A 61 18.40 0.09 4.41
CA GLU A 61 18.61 1.54 4.51
C GLU A 61 20.09 1.90 4.31
N THR A 62 21.00 0.96 4.63
CA THR A 62 22.43 1.06 4.30
C THR A 62 22.69 1.30 2.82
N HIS A 63 21.95 0.61 1.95
CA HIS A 63 22.11 0.70 0.51
C HIS A 63 21.38 1.91 -0.06
N PHE A 64 20.07 2.00 0.19
CA PHE A 64 19.24 3.01 -0.47
C PHE A 64 19.42 4.41 0.12
N GLY A 65 19.72 4.52 1.41
CA GLY A 65 20.13 5.78 2.03
C GLY A 65 21.43 6.29 1.41
N LYS A 66 22.45 5.44 1.30
CA LYS A 66 23.74 5.79 0.66
C LYS A 66 23.57 6.25 -0.78
N MET A 67 22.75 5.54 -1.55
CA MET A 67 22.48 5.89 -2.94
C MET A 67 21.72 7.22 -3.06
N ALA A 68 20.82 7.51 -2.12
CA ALA A 68 20.15 8.81 -2.05
C ALA A 68 21.16 9.94 -1.79
N SER A 69 22.13 9.73 -0.88
CA SER A 69 23.25 10.66 -0.65
C SER A 69 24.05 10.90 -1.92
N TRP A 70 24.35 9.84 -2.70
CA TRP A 70 25.07 9.98 -3.97
C TRP A 70 24.29 10.77 -5.01
N TYR A 71 22.97 10.64 -5.10
CA TYR A 71 22.16 11.50 -5.96
C TYR A 71 22.22 12.98 -5.54
N ILE A 72 22.10 13.27 -4.24
CA ILE A 72 22.18 14.64 -3.71
C ILE A 72 23.55 15.25 -4.00
N ASN A 73 24.61 14.47 -3.77
CA ASN A 73 26.00 14.90 -3.99
C ASN A 73 26.43 14.87 -5.46
N ARG A 74 25.56 14.41 -6.37
CA ARG A 74 25.86 14.24 -7.80
C ARG A 74 27.07 13.31 -8.06
N THR A 75 27.23 12.30 -7.22
CA THR A 75 28.27 11.28 -7.34
C THR A 75 27.76 10.13 -8.20
N PHE A 76 28.52 9.77 -9.24
CA PHE A 76 28.17 8.60 -10.06
C PHE A 76 28.34 7.31 -9.26
N PHE A 77 27.38 6.38 -9.43
CA PHE A 77 27.45 5.04 -8.90
C PHE A 77 26.70 4.07 -9.83
N PHE A 78 26.97 2.78 -9.66
CA PHE A 78 26.28 1.71 -10.38
C PHE A 78 25.50 0.85 -9.38
N ASP A 79 24.27 0.49 -9.74
CA ASP A 79 23.42 -0.40 -8.96
C ASP A 79 22.55 -1.25 -9.89
N VAL A 80 22.11 -2.42 -9.40
CA VAL A 80 21.30 -3.37 -10.17
C VAL A 80 19.87 -2.89 -10.42
N HIS A 81 19.32 -2.05 -9.53
CA HIS A 81 17.94 -1.57 -9.64
C HIS A 81 17.86 -0.34 -10.54
N PRO A 82 16.72 -0.11 -11.22
CA PRO A 82 16.45 1.14 -11.91
C PRO A 82 16.58 2.38 -10.98
N PRO A 83 16.83 3.57 -11.54
CA PRO A 83 17.15 4.77 -10.75
C PRO A 83 15.93 5.42 -10.07
N THR A 84 14.73 5.27 -10.63
CA THR A 84 13.55 6.07 -10.26
C THR A 84 13.24 6.05 -8.76
N GLY A 85 13.23 4.86 -8.13
CA GLY A 85 12.90 4.78 -6.71
C GLY A 85 13.95 5.45 -5.83
N LYS A 86 15.24 5.30 -6.16
CA LYS A 86 16.33 5.95 -5.43
C LYS A 86 16.32 7.47 -5.60
N MET A 87 15.98 7.96 -6.79
CA MET A 87 15.81 9.39 -7.05
C MET A 87 14.64 9.97 -6.24
N LEU A 88 13.54 9.23 -6.06
CA LEU A 88 12.43 9.63 -5.21
C LEU A 88 12.84 9.68 -3.73
N ILE A 89 13.58 8.68 -3.24
CA ILE A 89 14.15 8.71 -1.89
C ILE A 89 15.04 9.94 -1.69
N ALA A 90 15.94 10.21 -2.64
CA ALA A 90 16.79 11.40 -2.62
C ALA A 90 15.96 12.70 -2.62
N ALA A 91 14.87 12.76 -3.39
CA ALA A 91 13.96 13.89 -3.41
C ALA A 91 13.26 14.08 -2.06
N PHE A 92 12.78 13.02 -1.42
CA PHE A 92 12.17 13.08 -0.08
C PHE A 92 13.15 13.60 0.96
N GLY A 93 14.40 13.11 0.94
CA GLY A 93 15.46 13.62 1.81
C GLY A 93 15.76 15.10 1.54
N TYR A 94 16.04 15.45 0.28
CA TYR A 94 16.41 16.81 -0.10
C TYR A 94 15.34 17.84 0.26
N LEU A 95 14.06 17.53 0.01
CA LEU A 95 12.94 18.43 0.32
C LEU A 95 12.69 18.62 1.83
N THR A 96 13.25 17.73 2.67
CA THR A 96 13.05 17.75 4.13
C THR A 96 14.32 18.13 4.89
N GLY A 97 15.37 18.53 4.19
CA GLY A 97 16.60 19.06 4.79
C GLY A 97 17.72 18.04 4.99
N TYR A 98 17.63 16.83 4.40
CA TYR A 98 18.78 15.93 4.33
C TYR A 98 19.84 16.48 3.39
N ASP A 99 21.08 16.60 3.87
CA ASP A 99 22.18 17.27 3.16
C ASP A 99 23.09 16.32 2.38
N GLY A 100 22.83 15.01 2.42
CA GLY A 100 23.62 14.00 1.71
C GLY A 100 24.96 13.64 2.37
N LYS A 101 25.27 14.11 3.59
CA LYS A 101 26.58 13.86 4.22
C LYS A 101 26.62 12.61 5.10
N PHE A 102 25.47 12.15 5.61
CA PHE A 102 25.44 10.97 6.47
C PHE A 102 25.85 9.72 5.70
N GLU A 103 26.88 9.03 6.19
CA GLU A 103 27.40 7.80 5.60
C GLU A 103 26.63 6.61 6.13
N PHE A 104 25.75 6.04 5.31
CA PHE A 104 25.00 4.83 5.63
C PHE A 104 25.93 3.59 5.53
N GLU A 105 26.70 3.29 6.58
CA GLU A 105 27.73 2.24 6.53
C GLU A 105 27.21 0.86 6.90
N LYS A 106 26.47 0.76 8.02
CA LYS A 106 26.07 -0.54 8.59
C LYS A 106 24.73 -0.49 9.32
N PRO A 107 23.99 -1.61 9.38
CA PRO A 107 22.81 -1.69 10.22
C PRO A 107 23.16 -1.45 11.69
N GLY A 108 22.30 -0.75 12.42
CA GLY A 108 22.51 -0.36 13.81
C GLY A 108 23.30 0.94 14.00
N GLN A 109 23.78 1.58 12.93
CA GLN A 109 24.38 2.91 13.00
C GLN A 109 23.32 3.95 13.36
N LYS A 110 23.55 4.73 14.42
CA LYS A 110 22.65 5.80 14.83
C LYS A 110 22.64 6.94 13.80
N PHE A 111 21.48 7.57 13.64
CA PHE A 111 21.35 8.72 12.75
C PHE A 111 21.88 10.02 13.35
N ASP A 112 22.04 10.09 14.67
CA ASP A 112 22.46 11.29 15.40
C ASP A 112 21.64 12.53 14.98
N GLU A 113 22.27 13.60 14.51
CA GLU A 113 21.60 14.84 14.08
C GLU A 113 21.15 14.81 12.60
N THR A 114 21.15 13.65 11.95
CA THR A 114 20.81 13.53 10.52
C THR A 114 19.31 13.66 10.29
N HIS A 115 18.92 14.47 9.29
CA HIS A 115 17.53 14.61 8.85
C HIS A 115 17.04 13.42 7.98
N TYR A 116 17.04 12.19 8.52
CA TYR A 116 16.62 10.98 7.79
C TYR A 116 15.09 10.82 7.69
N LEU A 117 14.35 11.41 8.64
CA LEU A 117 12.93 11.13 8.84
C LEU A 117 12.07 11.45 7.62
N GLY A 118 12.45 12.44 6.82
CA GLY A 118 11.73 12.78 5.59
C GLY A 118 11.81 11.70 4.52
N MET A 119 12.93 10.97 4.43
CA MET A 119 13.05 9.81 3.54
C MET A 119 12.12 8.68 3.97
N ARG A 120 12.14 8.34 5.28
CA ARG A 120 11.20 7.35 5.85
C ARG A 120 9.75 7.77 5.63
N PHE A 121 9.42 9.02 5.89
CA PHE A 121 8.08 9.56 5.70
C PHE A 121 7.62 9.44 4.25
N GLY A 122 8.47 9.80 3.28
CA GLY A 122 8.15 9.65 1.87
C GLY A 122 7.88 8.20 1.47
N CYS A 123 8.73 7.26 1.90
CA CYS A 123 8.51 5.82 1.69
C CYS A 123 7.23 5.33 2.36
N THR A 124 6.98 5.74 3.60
CA THR A 124 5.76 5.39 4.34
C THR A 124 4.51 5.94 3.71
N MET A 125 4.52 7.15 3.18
CA MET A 125 3.37 7.73 2.48
C MET A 125 3.05 6.98 1.19
N MET A 126 4.07 6.60 0.41
CA MET A 126 3.90 5.75 -0.77
C MET A 126 3.34 4.37 -0.36
N GLY A 127 3.90 3.76 0.68
CA GLY A 127 3.44 2.49 1.26
C GLY A 127 2.03 2.54 1.87
N ALA A 128 1.65 3.67 2.46
CA ALA A 128 0.33 3.88 3.04
C ALA A 128 -0.75 3.90 1.96
N ALA A 129 -0.46 4.46 0.78
CA ALA A 129 -1.41 4.52 -0.33
C ALA A 129 -1.82 3.14 -0.88
N LEU A 130 -1.08 2.06 -0.58
CA LEU A 130 -1.44 0.70 -0.99
C LEU A 130 -2.82 0.28 -0.44
N VAL A 131 -3.14 0.66 0.80
CA VAL A 131 -4.40 0.28 1.46
C VAL A 131 -5.63 0.89 0.74
N PRO A 132 -5.72 2.22 0.54
CA PRO A 132 -6.84 2.80 -0.21
C PRO A 132 -6.82 2.38 -1.70
N MET A 133 -5.66 2.18 -2.32
CA MET A 133 -5.62 1.66 -3.70
C MET A 133 -6.17 0.24 -3.81
N ALA A 134 -5.91 -0.63 -2.83
CA ALA A 134 -6.49 -1.97 -2.79
C ALA A 134 -8.00 -1.93 -2.62
N PHE A 135 -8.50 -1.08 -1.72
CA PHE A 135 -9.94 -0.85 -1.54
C PHE A 135 -10.60 -0.46 -2.86
N ILE A 136 -10.05 0.57 -3.53
CA ILE A 136 -10.59 1.07 -4.80
C ILE A 136 -10.49 -0.02 -5.88
N THR A 137 -9.36 -0.71 -5.99
CA THR A 137 -9.17 -1.76 -7.02
C THR A 137 -10.20 -2.87 -6.87
N VAL A 138 -10.41 -3.40 -5.66
CA VAL A 138 -11.38 -4.48 -5.43
C VAL A 138 -12.82 -3.96 -5.55
N TRP A 139 -13.08 -2.72 -5.16
CA TRP A 139 -14.37 -2.07 -5.42
C TRP A 139 -14.67 -2.01 -6.91
N GLU A 140 -13.74 -1.56 -7.75
CA GLU A 140 -13.91 -1.51 -9.20
C GLU A 140 -14.16 -2.90 -9.81
N LEU A 141 -13.51 -3.94 -9.29
CA LEU A 141 -13.68 -5.30 -9.80
C LEU A 141 -15.00 -5.97 -9.37
N THR A 142 -15.46 -5.70 -8.15
CA THR A 142 -16.56 -6.48 -7.53
C THR A 142 -17.84 -5.69 -7.30
N HIS A 143 -17.74 -4.37 -7.21
CA HIS A 143 -18.79 -3.44 -6.76
C HIS A 143 -19.38 -3.85 -5.40
N ALA A 144 -18.63 -4.60 -4.59
CA ALA A 144 -19.07 -5.11 -3.31
C ALA A 144 -18.25 -4.46 -2.18
N LEU A 145 -18.94 -3.69 -1.34
CA LEU A 145 -18.29 -2.97 -0.25
C LEU A 145 -17.58 -3.90 0.73
N PRO A 146 -18.15 -5.04 1.17
CA PRO A 146 -17.44 -5.95 2.07
C PRO A 146 -16.18 -6.55 1.45
N ALA A 147 -16.18 -6.81 0.14
CA ALA A 147 -14.99 -7.34 -0.54
C ALA A 147 -13.87 -6.30 -0.58
N ALA A 148 -14.21 -5.04 -0.91
CA ALA A 148 -13.27 -3.92 -0.89
C ALA A 148 -12.71 -3.67 0.52
N THR A 149 -13.58 -3.65 1.54
CA THR A 149 -13.18 -3.50 2.95
C THR A 149 -12.28 -4.64 3.40
N PHE A 150 -12.60 -5.88 3.05
CA PHE A 150 -11.78 -7.04 3.41
C PHE A 150 -10.38 -6.96 2.78
N ALA A 151 -10.29 -6.63 1.49
CA ALA A 151 -9.01 -6.48 0.82
C ALA A 151 -8.14 -5.37 1.43
N ALA A 152 -8.76 -4.22 1.75
CA ALA A 152 -8.07 -3.13 2.43
C ALA A 152 -7.60 -3.54 3.84
N ALA A 153 -8.47 -4.21 4.61
CA ALA A 153 -8.15 -4.69 5.95
C ALA A 153 -7.00 -5.71 5.94
N ALA A 154 -6.96 -6.61 4.96
CA ALA A 154 -5.89 -7.60 4.82
C ALA A 154 -4.51 -6.94 4.71
N ILE A 155 -4.38 -5.87 3.91
CA ILE A 155 -3.12 -5.12 3.76
C ILE A 155 -2.88 -4.20 4.97
N LEU A 156 -3.93 -3.58 5.51
CA LEU A 156 -3.84 -2.68 6.66
C LEU A 156 -3.25 -3.39 7.88
N PHE A 157 -3.71 -4.60 8.18
CA PHE A 157 -3.28 -5.40 9.33
C PHE A 157 -2.13 -6.37 9.04
N ASP A 158 -1.55 -6.33 7.85
CA ASP A 158 -0.33 -7.09 7.55
C ASP A 158 0.90 -6.41 8.18
N ASN A 159 1.48 -7.08 9.17
CA ASN A 159 2.66 -6.59 9.88
C ASN A 159 3.90 -6.51 8.99
N GLY A 160 4.03 -7.39 7.98
CA GLY A 160 5.10 -7.33 7.00
C GLY A 160 5.00 -6.04 6.18
N MET A 161 3.79 -5.65 5.79
CA MET A 161 3.53 -4.40 5.09
C MET A 161 3.76 -3.17 5.96
N VAL A 162 3.41 -3.21 7.25
CA VAL A 162 3.79 -2.14 8.20
C VAL A 162 5.31 -2.00 8.22
N THR A 163 6.01 -3.13 8.36
CA THR A 163 7.46 -3.14 8.60
C THR A 163 8.25 -2.71 7.39
N LEU A 164 7.91 -3.18 6.19
CA LEU A 164 8.60 -2.84 4.94
C LEU A 164 8.38 -1.37 4.54
N ASN A 165 7.22 -0.80 4.85
CA ASN A 165 6.86 0.55 4.43
C ASN A 165 7.43 1.67 5.29
N GLN A 166 7.90 1.37 6.50
CA GLN A 166 8.40 2.40 7.43
C GLN A 166 9.83 2.85 7.16
N TYR A 167 10.61 2.05 6.42
CA TYR A 167 12.05 2.25 6.23
C TYR A 167 12.38 2.88 4.87
N ILE A 168 13.61 3.40 4.75
CA ILE A 168 14.17 3.94 3.51
C ILE A 168 14.47 2.78 2.53
N LEU A 169 13.41 2.20 1.96
CA LEU A 169 13.46 1.06 1.04
C LEU A 169 12.85 1.41 -0.32
N LEU A 170 13.17 0.61 -1.34
CA LEU A 170 12.57 0.74 -2.66
C LEU A 170 11.19 0.07 -2.77
N ASP A 171 10.94 -0.95 -1.96
CA ASP A 171 9.71 -1.73 -1.97
C ASP A 171 8.43 -0.89 -1.85
N PRO A 172 8.33 0.12 -0.96
CA PRO A 172 7.10 0.91 -0.83
C PRO A 172 6.80 1.70 -2.11
N ILE A 173 7.84 2.20 -2.78
CA ILE A 173 7.74 2.94 -4.03
C ILE A 173 7.38 1.99 -5.18
N LEU A 174 8.01 0.83 -5.25
CA LEU A 174 7.71 -0.19 -6.26
C LEU A 174 6.25 -0.65 -6.14
N MET A 175 5.83 -1.03 -4.94
CA MET A 175 4.46 -1.47 -4.67
C MET A 175 3.44 -0.37 -4.92
N PHE A 176 3.77 0.90 -4.64
CA PHE A 176 2.91 2.03 -4.99
C PHE A 176 2.62 2.07 -6.50
N PHE A 177 3.65 1.96 -7.34
CA PHE A 177 3.46 1.98 -8.79
C PHE A 177 2.77 0.71 -9.31
N ILE A 178 3.03 -0.47 -8.72
CA ILE A 178 2.32 -1.71 -9.07
C ILE A 178 0.83 -1.59 -8.77
N MET A 179 0.49 -1.14 -7.56
CA MET A 179 -0.90 -0.96 -7.14
C MET A 179 -1.59 0.14 -7.94
N GLY A 180 -0.88 1.23 -8.23
CA GLY A 180 -1.38 2.30 -9.11
C GLY A 180 -1.68 1.80 -10.51
N ALA A 181 -0.81 0.96 -11.10
CA ALA A 181 -1.03 0.34 -12.39
C ALA A 181 -2.24 -0.61 -12.37
N ALA A 182 -2.36 -1.47 -11.36
CA ALA A 182 -3.49 -2.38 -11.20
C ALA A 182 -4.83 -1.64 -11.02
N MET A 183 -4.84 -0.58 -10.21
CA MET A 183 -6.00 0.29 -10.04
C MET A 183 -6.35 1.04 -11.33
N GLY A 184 -5.34 1.52 -12.08
CA GLY A 184 -5.54 2.17 -13.37
C GLY A 184 -6.16 1.21 -14.39
N GLN A 185 -5.68 -0.04 -14.44
CA GLN A 185 -6.21 -1.08 -15.30
C GLN A 185 -7.66 -1.42 -14.96
N SER A 186 -8.02 -1.59 -13.68
CA SER A 186 -9.39 -1.92 -13.28
C SER A 186 -10.36 -0.79 -13.63
N LYS A 187 -9.97 0.47 -13.40
CA LYS A 187 -10.75 1.66 -13.79
C LYS A 187 -10.91 1.77 -15.30
N PHE A 188 -9.84 1.55 -16.06
CA PHE A 188 -9.89 1.58 -17.53
C PHE A 188 -10.81 0.50 -18.08
N TYR A 189 -10.71 -0.73 -17.55
CA TYR A 189 -11.58 -1.84 -17.93
C TYR A 189 -13.07 -1.53 -17.71
N ASN A 190 -13.42 -0.88 -16.60
CA ASN A 190 -14.80 -0.48 -16.29
C ASN A 190 -15.36 0.61 -17.22
N GLN A 191 -14.51 1.27 -18.02
CA GLN A 191 -14.93 2.26 -19.02
C GLN A 191 -15.19 1.65 -20.40
N ARG A 192 -14.85 0.38 -20.64
CA ARG A 192 -14.93 -0.25 -21.98
C ARG A 192 -16.33 -0.33 -22.62
N HIS A 193 -17.37 -0.18 -21.82
CA HIS A 193 -18.78 -0.29 -22.24
C HIS A 193 -19.61 0.95 -21.87
N LYS A 194 -18.95 2.02 -21.43
CA LYS A 194 -19.57 3.35 -21.33
C LYS A 194 -19.38 4.08 -22.65
#